data_AF-X1T5H8-F1
#
_entry.id   AF-X1T5H8-F1
#
_cell.length_a   1.000
_cell.length_b   1.000
_cell.length_c   1.000
_cell.angle_alpha   90.00
_cell.angle_beta   90.00
_cell.angle_gamma   90.00
#
_symmetry.space_group_name_H-M   'P 1'
#
loop_
_entity.id
_entity.type
_entity.pdbx_description
1 polymer ?
#
loop_
_entity_poly.entity_id
_entity_poly.type
_entity_poly.pdbx_seq_one_letter_code
_entity_poly.pdbx_strand_id
1 'polypeptide(L)' 'EAVEDYQITAKEFSSIMIVVTSIFMGVAIISLGNILIGPIIKGFTKETGIKTEEIAGVTIPIME' A
#
# COMPACT_ATOMS: atom_id res chain seq x y z
N GLU A 1 6.01 -23.37 36.88
CA GLU A 1 7.01 -22.85 35.93
C GLU A 1 7.13 -23.88 34.82
N ALA A 2 6.37 -23.69 33.75
CA ALA A 2 6.41 -24.55 32.57
C ALA A 2 6.04 -23.64 31.40
N VAL A 3 6.92 -22.68 31.13
CA VAL A 3 6.99 -22.10 29.80
C VAL A 3 7.67 -23.19 28.98
N GLU A 4 6.89 -24.07 28.38
CA GLU A 4 7.40 -24.88 27.28
C GLU A 4 7.97 -23.88 26.27
N ASP A 5 9.29 -23.89 26.08
CA ASP A 5 9.95 -23.11 25.05
C ASP A 5 9.37 -23.58 23.70
N TYR A 6 8.32 -22.92 23.24
CA TYR A 6 7.70 -23.17 21.95
C TYR A 6 8.72 -22.79 20.87
N GLN A 7 9.48 -23.79 20.42
CA GLN A 7 10.41 -23.64 19.31
C GLN A 7 9.62 -23.70 18.02
N ILE A 8 9.50 -22.55 17.36
CA ILE A 8 8.85 -22.44 16.05
C ILE A 8 9.59 -23.36 15.07
N THR A 9 8.87 -24.31 14.49
CA THR A 9 9.43 -25.18 13.46
C THR A 9 9.68 -24.38 12.17
N ALA A 10 10.62 -24.82 11.34
CA ALA A 10 10.90 -24.16 10.07
C ALA A 10 9.66 -23.98 9.17
N LYS A 11 8.69 -24.91 9.27
CA LYS A 11 7.42 -24.87 8.53
C LYS A 11 6.47 -23.79 9.06
N GLU A 12 6.36 -23.64 10.37
CA GLU A 12 5.55 -22.59 11.00
C GLU A 12 6.17 -21.20 10.74
N PHE A 13 7.49 -21.09 10.85
CA PHE A 13 8.20 -19.86 10.49
C PHE A 13 7.98 -19.48 9.02
N SER A 14 8.07 -20.44 8.09
CA SER A 14 7.79 -20.21 6.68
C SER A 14 6.36 -19.72 6.45
N SER A 15 5.38 -20.30 7.16
CA SER A 15 3.98 -19.87 7.06
C SER A 15 3.78 -18.43 7.56
N ILE A 16 4.42 -18.05 8.67
CA ILE A 16 4.43 -16.67 9.18
C ILE A 16 5.06 -15.73 8.15
N MET A 17 6.22 -16.10 7.61
CA MET A 17 6.93 -15.27 6.64
C MET A 17 6.14 -15.07 5.34
N ILE A 18 5.36 -16.07 4.89
CA ILE A 18 4.47 -15.92 3.72
C ILE A 18 3.40 -14.87 3.99
N VAL A 19 2.76 -14.90 5.16
CA VAL A 19 1.74 -13.91 5.55
C VAL A 19 2.34 -12.52 5.68
N VAL A 20 3.51 -12.39 6.32
CA VAL A 20 4.20 -11.11 6.44
C VAL A 20 4.57 -10.56 5.07
N THR A 21 5.13 -11.40 4.20
CA THR A 21 5.54 -11.01 2.84
C THR A 21 4.35 -10.57 1.99
N SER A 22 3.19 -11.23 2.11
CA SER A 22 1.99 -10.84 1.35
C SER A 22 1.45 -9.47 1.76
N ILE A 23 1.51 -9.12 3.05
CA ILE A 23 1.14 -7.78 3.54
C ILE A 23 2.08 -6.72 2.94
N PHE A 24 3.39 -6.93 3.03
CA PHE A 24 4.36 -5.99 2.47
C PHE A 24 4.24 -5.86 0.96
N MET A 25 3.97 -6.95 0.25
CA MET A 25 3.74 -6.93 -1.19
C MET A 25 2.48 -6.13 -1.56
N GLY A 26 1.41 -6.26 -0.77
CA GLY A 26 0.20 -5.43 -0.95
C GLY A 26 0.49 -3.93 -0.78
N VAL A 27 1.23 -3.56 0.27
CA VAL A 27 1.64 -2.16 0.51
C VAL A 27 2.52 -1.64 -0.64
N ALA A 28 3.46 -2.45 -1.12
CA ALA A 28 4.35 -2.07 -2.22
C ALA A 28 3.59 -1.81 -3.53
N ILE A 29 2.57 -2.62 -3.84
CA ILE A 29 1.72 -2.42 -5.02
C ILE A 29 0.93 -1.11 -4.92
N ILE A 30 0.34 -0.82 -3.75
CA ILE A 30 -0.39 0.42 -3.52
C ILE A 30 0.55 1.63 -3.64
N SER A 31 1.75 1.56 -3.03
CA SER A 31 2.71 2.67 -3.12
C SER A 31 3.20 2.89 -4.55
N LEU A 32 3.44 1.81 -5.30
CA LEU A 32 3.84 1.89 -6.71
C LEU A 32 2.72 2.49 -7.56
N GLY A 33 1.46 2.11 -7.32
CA GLY A 33 0.29 2.70 -7.96
C GLY A 33 0.23 4.21 -7.75
N ASN A 34 0.41 4.68 -6.52
CA ASN A 34 0.41 6.11 -6.21
C ASN A 34 1.54 6.87 -6.90
N ILE A 35 2.73 6.29 -7.00
CA ILE A 35 3.87 6.90 -7.71
C ILE A 35 3.56 7.05 -9.22
N LEU A 36 2.88 6.08 -9.83
CA LEU A 36 2.54 6.13 -11.25
C LEU A 36 1.36 7.07 -11.53
N ILE A 37 0.40 7.14 -10.63
CA ILE A 37 -0.81 7.96 -10.78
C ILE A 37 -0.51 9.45 -10.53
N GLY A 38 0.39 9.78 -9.60
CA GLY A 38 0.74 11.17 -9.26
C GLY A 38 1.14 12.05 -10.47
N PRO A 39 2.06 11.61 -11.36
CA PRO A 39 2.40 12.33 -12.58
C PRO A 39 1.22 12.52 -13.54
N ILE A 40 0.32 11.53 -13.64
CA ILE A 40 -0.87 11.61 -14.50
C ILE A 40 -1.83 12.68 -13.96
N ILE A 41 -2.12 12.65 -12.66
CA ILE A 41 -2.95 13.68 -12.00
C ILE A 41 -2.32 15.06 -12.18
N LYS A 42 -1.01 15.19 -11.99
CA LYS A 42 -0.29 16.46 -12.15
C LYS A 42 -0.37 16.98 -13.58
N GLY A 43 -0.27 16.10 -14.58
CA GLY A 43 -0.49 16.42 -15.99
C GLY A 43 -1.92 16.90 -16.23
N PHE A 44 -2.91 16.13 -15.76
CA PHE A 44 -4.33 16.46 -15.87
C PHE A 44 -4.67 17.82 -15.24
N THR A 45 -4.22 18.09 -14.01
CA THR A 45 -4.42 19.39 -13.34
C THR A 45 -3.74 20.53 -14.10
N LYS A 46 -2.56 20.30 -14.68
CA LYS A 46 -1.88 21.32 -15.50
C LYS A 46 -2.62 21.63 -16.79
N GLU A 47 -3.22 20.62 -17.42
CA GLU A 47 -3.95 20.78 -18.69
C GLU A 47 -5.36 21.34 -18.50
N THR A 48 -6.07 20.92 -17.45
CA THR A 48 -7.48 21.25 -17.24
C THR A 48 -7.70 22.38 -16.23
N GLY A 49 -6.70 22.71 -15.41
CA GLY A 49 -6.84 23.64 -14.28
C GLY A 49 -7.61 23.06 -13.09
N ILE A 50 -8.13 21.82 -13.20
CA ILE A 50 -8.92 21.17 -12.16
C ILE A 50 -7.97 20.66 -11.07
N LYS A 51 -8.14 21.19 -9.85
CA LYS A 51 -7.42 20.70 -8.66
C LYS A 51 -7.97 19.34 -8.25
N THR A 52 -7.16 18.54 -7.58
CA THR A 52 -7.56 17.24 -7.07
C THR A 52 -7.19 17.13 -5.61
N GLU A 53 -8.02 16.45 -4.82
CA GLU A 53 -7.81 16.21 -3.40
C GLU A 53 -7.92 14.71 -3.11
N GLU A 54 -7.13 14.22 -2.15
CA GLU A 54 -7.17 12.83 -1.73
C GLU A 54 -8.08 12.68 -0.52
N ILE A 55 -9.20 11.98 -0.71
CA ILE A 55 -10.19 11.71 0.34
C ILE A 55 -10.27 10.21 0.53
N ALA A 56 -9.91 9.72 1.72
CA ALA A 56 -9.91 8.29 2.06
C ALA A 56 -9.14 7.40 1.06
N GLY A 57 -8.03 7.90 0.50
CA GLY A 57 -7.21 7.19 -0.49
C GLY A 57 -7.74 7.22 -1.92
N VAL A 58 -8.80 8.00 -2.18
CA VAL A 58 -9.34 8.23 -3.53
C VAL A 58 -9.02 9.66 -3.96
N THR A 59 -8.42 9.81 -5.13
CA THR A 59 -8.22 11.13 -5.76
C THR A 59 -9.51 11.60 -6.39
N ILE A 60 -10.05 12.72 -5.92
CA ILE A 60 -11.30 13.31 -6.41
C ILE A 60 -11.00 14.70 -7.01
N PRO A 61 -11.50 15.02 -8.22
CA PRO A 61 -11.40 16.36 -8.77
C PRO A 61 -12.31 17.33 -8.00
N ILE A 62 -11.74 18.46 -7.61
CA ILE A 62 -12.45 19.59 -7.01
C ILE A 62 -12.57 20.69 -8.05
N MET A 63 -13.81 20.99 -8.42
CA MET A 63 -14.15 22.16 -9.22
C MET A 63 -14.32 23.34 -8.26
N GLU A 64 -13.34 24.25 -8.23
CA GLU A 64 -13.51 25.59 -7.64
C GLU A 64 -14.55 26.40 -8.44
#